data_AF-A0A930IXG0-F1
#
_entry.id   AF-A0A930IXG0-F1
#
_cell.length_a   1.000
_cell.length_b   1.000
_cell.length_c   1.000
_cell.angle_alpha   90.00
_cell.angle_beta   90.00
_cell.angle_gamma   90.00
#
_symmetry.space_group_name_H-M   'P 1'
#
loop_
_entity.id
_entity.type
_entity.pdbx_description
1 polymer ?
#
loop_
_entity_poly.entity_id
_entity_poly.type
_entity_poly.pdbx_seq_one_letter_code
_entity_poly.pdbx_strand_id
1 'polypeptide(L)'
;TSRPKSLTSKRGMKSMTSTRAGGLTTLEVSNRYANHSVLSTGKWAKIRVPADGVYQLSNDLIRRAGFTNLDKVKIYGYGGHLQDEELTANYIISHDDLKEVPSYTIHGKRLFYARGSVSWDSNSATRRTRNPYSDYGYYFLTEDNAGNAASISDSTTFLNSFYPSANDYHSLHEVDNFSWFNGGRNLFEETPLKLNESKVFTLKNKAKASTGILT
;
A
#
# COMPACT_ATOMS: atom_id res chain seq x y z
N THR A 1 76.59 -12.60 -22.35
CA THR A 1 75.84 -13.17 -21.22
C THR A 1 74.54 -12.39 -21.06
N SER A 2 73.47 -12.87 -21.69
CA SER A 2 72.18 -12.17 -21.73
C SER A 2 71.06 -13.18 -21.45
N ARG A 3 70.59 -13.15 -20.20
CA ARG A 3 69.49 -13.98 -19.67
C ARG A 3 68.19 -13.18 -19.78
N PRO A 4 67.10 -13.71 -20.36
CA PRO A 4 65.84 -12.99 -20.45
C PRO A 4 65.12 -12.98 -19.09
N LYS A 5 64.53 -11.82 -18.74
CA LYS A 5 63.69 -11.64 -17.54
C LYS A 5 62.23 -11.98 -17.89
N SER A 6 61.64 -12.85 -17.08
CA SER A 6 60.23 -13.25 -17.11
C SER A 6 59.30 -12.09 -16.70
N LEU A 7 58.27 -11.86 -17.52
CA LEU A 7 57.11 -11.00 -17.20
C LEU A 7 56.08 -11.83 -16.44
N THR A 8 55.89 -11.55 -15.15
CA THR A 8 54.79 -12.10 -14.35
C THR A 8 53.65 -11.09 -14.29
N SER A 9 52.52 -11.40 -14.94
CA SER A 9 51.29 -10.62 -14.82
C SER A 9 50.63 -10.88 -13.46
N LYS A 10 50.49 -9.85 -12.62
CA LYS A 10 49.62 -9.92 -11.42
C LYS A 10 48.16 -9.92 -11.87
N ARG A 11 47.51 -11.09 -11.86
CA ARG A 11 46.04 -11.20 -11.83
C ARG A 11 45.56 -10.67 -10.47
N GLY A 12 44.88 -9.54 -10.48
CA GLY A 12 44.15 -9.05 -9.30
C GLY A 12 43.03 -10.03 -8.96
N MET A 13 43.14 -10.71 -7.83
CA MET A 13 42.07 -11.50 -7.22
C MET A 13 41.00 -10.52 -6.71
N LYS A 14 39.89 -10.38 -7.43
CA LYS A 14 38.67 -9.81 -6.87
C LYS A 14 38.14 -10.81 -5.83
N SER A 15 38.23 -10.44 -4.56
CA SER A 15 37.60 -11.18 -3.47
C SER A 15 36.09 -11.19 -3.71
N MET A 16 35.54 -12.35 -4.10
CA MET A 16 34.11 -12.60 -4.02
C MET A 16 33.81 -13.16 -2.64
N THR A 17 33.52 -12.28 -1.69
CA THR A 17 32.86 -12.67 -0.44
C THR A 17 31.40 -13.01 -0.74
N SER A 18 31.17 -14.28 -1.11
CA SER A 18 29.85 -14.88 -1.10
C SER A 18 29.41 -15.05 0.35
N THR A 19 28.39 -14.29 0.76
CA THR A 19 27.75 -14.50 2.07
C THR A 19 26.66 -15.55 1.88
N ARG A 20 26.31 -16.30 2.93
CA ARG A 20 25.33 -17.41 2.93
C ARG A 20 23.87 -17.00 2.70
N ALA A 21 23.61 -16.14 1.73
CA ALA A 21 22.32 -15.93 1.11
C ALA A 21 22.57 -16.00 -0.41
N GLY A 22 21.83 -16.87 -1.10
CA GLY A 22 22.11 -17.26 -2.48
C GLY A 22 22.47 -16.09 -3.41
N GLY A 23 23.63 -16.21 -4.06
CA GLY A 23 23.91 -15.67 -5.39
C GLY A 23 23.86 -14.15 -5.61
N LEU A 24 23.77 -13.31 -4.58
CA LEU A 24 23.71 -11.86 -4.77
C LEU A 24 25.07 -11.19 -4.55
N THR A 25 25.49 -10.37 -5.49
CA THR A 25 26.73 -9.58 -5.42
C THR A 25 26.59 -8.43 -4.42
N THR A 26 27.69 -7.99 -3.81
CA THR A 26 27.70 -6.91 -2.80
C THR A 26 27.11 -5.58 -3.31
N LEU A 27 27.17 -5.32 -4.62
CA LEU A 27 26.55 -4.16 -5.26
C LEU A 27 25.01 -4.27 -5.33
N GLU A 28 24.46 -5.48 -5.50
CA GLU A 28 23.00 -5.72 -5.47
C GLU A 28 22.41 -5.58 -4.06
N VAL A 29 23.23 -5.78 -3.02
CA VAL A 29 22.82 -5.53 -1.63
C VAL A 29 22.82 -4.04 -1.31
N SER A 30 23.77 -3.25 -1.85
CA SER A 30 23.85 -1.81 -1.55
C SER A 30 22.78 -0.95 -2.23
N ASN A 31 22.18 -1.41 -3.34
CA ASN A 31 21.07 -0.72 -4.03
C ASN A 31 19.68 -1.25 -3.61
N ARG A 32 19.62 -2.10 -2.59
CA ARG A 32 18.36 -2.70 -2.13
C ARG A 32 17.45 -1.71 -1.39
N TYR A 33 18.06 -0.84 -0.60
CA TYR A 33 17.37 0.09 0.28
C TYR A 33 17.52 1.52 -0.23
N ALA A 34 16.54 2.38 0.05
CA ALA A 34 16.65 3.80 -0.18
C ALA A 34 17.79 4.38 0.67
N ASN A 35 18.57 5.29 0.08
CA ASN A 35 19.68 5.93 0.80
C ASN A 35 19.20 6.72 2.04
N HIS A 36 18.01 7.31 1.95
CA HIS A 36 17.34 8.04 3.02
C HIS A 36 15.82 7.92 2.84
N SER A 37 15.07 7.85 3.93
CA SER A 37 13.61 7.88 3.85
C SER A 37 13.10 9.28 3.50
N VAL A 38 12.04 9.38 2.70
CA VAL A 38 11.29 10.63 2.47
C VAL A 38 10.79 11.22 3.79
N LEU A 39 10.52 10.40 4.82
CA LEU A 39 10.08 10.85 6.14
C LEU A 39 11.21 11.48 6.98
N SER A 40 12.48 11.34 6.56
CA SER A 40 13.63 11.79 7.36
C SER A 40 13.71 13.31 7.52
N THR A 41 13.04 14.06 6.64
CA THR A 41 13.02 15.53 6.65
C THR A 41 11.63 16.06 6.31
N GLY A 42 11.41 17.34 6.56
CA GLY A 42 10.14 18.00 6.28
C GLY A 42 9.10 17.82 7.38
N LYS A 43 7.93 18.41 7.16
CA LYS A 43 6.80 18.37 8.09
C LYS A 43 5.77 17.37 7.58
N TRP A 44 5.38 16.43 8.44
CA TRP A 44 4.47 15.35 8.07
C TRP A 44 3.20 15.35 8.92
N ALA A 45 2.07 15.02 8.29
CA ALA A 45 0.82 14.76 8.97
C ALA A 45 0.25 13.40 8.52
N LYS A 46 -0.16 12.57 9.47
CA LYS A 46 -0.77 11.26 9.20
C LYS A 46 -2.29 11.40 9.07
N ILE A 47 -2.85 10.87 7.99
CA ILE A 47 -4.29 10.74 7.76
C ILE A 47 -4.68 9.28 7.64
N ARG A 48 -5.96 8.97 7.84
CA ARG A 48 -6.51 7.62 7.75
C ARG A 48 -7.75 7.54 6.87
N VAL A 49 -7.96 6.41 6.22
CA VAL A 49 -9.15 6.08 5.43
C VAL A 49 -9.77 4.78 5.92
N PRO A 50 -11.11 4.69 5.99
CA PRO A 50 -11.79 3.51 6.53
C PRO A 50 -11.88 2.34 5.53
N ALA A 51 -11.85 2.61 4.23
CA ALA A 51 -12.06 1.60 3.19
C ALA A 51 -11.42 2.04 1.87
N ASP A 52 -11.34 1.12 0.91
CA ASP A 52 -11.01 1.44 -0.46
C ASP A 52 -12.02 2.45 -1.06
N GLY A 53 -11.51 3.42 -1.81
CA GLY A 53 -12.37 4.37 -2.52
C GLY A 53 -11.68 5.67 -2.92
N VAL A 54 -12.45 6.52 -3.59
CA VAL A 54 -12.03 7.88 -3.95
C VAL A 54 -12.33 8.83 -2.79
N TYR A 55 -11.29 9.49 -2.29
CA TYR A 55 -11.38 10.46 -1.21
C TYR A 55 -11.01 11.85 -1.70
N GLN A 56 -11.65 12.86 -1.11
CA GLN A 56 -11.25 14.25 -1.30
C GLN A 56 -10.24 14.66 -0.23
N LEU A 57 -9.06 15.11 -0.66
CA LEU A 57 -8.15 15.85 0.21
C LEU A 57 -8.64 17.30 0.27
N SER A 58 -9.36 17.65 1.35
CA SER A 58 -9.94 18.99 1.48
C SER A 58 -8.91 20.03 1.92
N ASN A 59 -9.09 21.26 1.46
CA ASN A 59 -8.25 22.39 1.85
C ASN A 59 -8.27 22.62 3.37
N ASP A 60 -9.40 22.36 4.03
CA ASP A 60 -9.53 22.47 5.48
C ASP A 60 -8.72 21.42 6.22
N LEU A 61 -8.69 20.18 5.72
CA LEU A 61 -7.84 19.13 6.28
C LEU A 61 -6.35 19.50 6.13
N ILE A 62 -5.96 20.01 4.96
CA ILE A 62 -4.59 20.48 4.71
C ILE A 62 -4.19 21.59 5.68
N ARG A 63 -5.05 22.61 5.86
CA ARG A 63 -4.77 23.71 6.80
C ARG A 63 -4.73 23.26 8.25
N ARG A 64 -5.62 22.34 8.67
CA ARG A 64 -5.58 21.73 10.01
C ARG A 64 -4.31 20.93 10.26
N ALA A 65 -3.74 20.31 9.22
CA ALA A 65 -2.42 19.67 9.28
C ALA A 65 -1.27 20.70 9.37
N GLY A 66 -1.58 21.99 9.27
CA GLY A 66 -0.64 23.10 9.41
C GLY A 66 0.21 23.34 8.17
N PHE A 67 -0.30 22.98 7.00
CA PHE A 67 0.27 23.33 5.70
C PHE A 67 -0.48 24.55 5.14
N THR A 68 0.24 25.41 4.43
CA THR A 68 -0.27 26.70 3.94
C THR A 68 -0.33 26.73 2.42
N ASN A 69 0.60 26.06 1.74
CA ASN A 69 0.64 25.97 0.28
C ASN A 69 -0.06 24.69 -0.21
N LEU A 70 -1.37 24.81 -0.46
CA LEU A 70 -2.25 23.68 -0.78
C LEU A 70 -1.81 22.90 -2.03
N ASP A 71 -1.27 23.59 -3.02
CA ASP A 71 -0.83 23.00 -4.29
C ASP A 71 0.51 22.25 -4.16
N LYS A 72 1.24 22.47 -3.07
CA LYS A 72 2.51 21.82 -2.75
C LYS A 72 2.38 20.68 -1.75
N VAL A 73 1.16 20.39 -1.30
CA VAL A 73 0.92 19.22 -0.46
C VAL A 73 0.99 17.95 -1.30
N LYS A 74 1.80 16.99 -0.89
CA LYS A 74 1.96 15.67 -1.49
C LYS A 74 1.34 14.61 -0.59
N ILE A 75 0.90 13.50 -1.18
CA ILE A 75 0.29 12.36 -0.46
C ILE A 75 1.24 11.18 -0.62
N TYR A 76 1.62 10.52 0.47
CA TYR A 76 2.51 9.36 0.45
C TYR A 76 1.88 8.18 1.18
N GLY A 77 2.13 6.97 0.68
CA GLY A 77 1.80 5.73 1.38
C GLY A 77 1.16 4.65 0.51
N TYR A 78 1.04 3.48 1.11
CA TYR A 78 0.49 2.27 0.47
C TYR A 78 -0.96 1.99 0.88
N GLY A 79 -1.51 2.76 1.84
CA GLY A 79 -2.85 2.57 2.39
C GLY A 79 -2.88 1.51 3.47
N GLY A 80 -3.94 0.69 3.48
CA GLY A 80 -4.18 -0.30 4.53
C GLY A 80 -4.12 -1.76 4.08
N HIS A 81 -4.00 -2.04 2.78
CA HIS A 81 -3.94 -3.42 2.29
C HIS A 81 -2.77 -4.14 2.94
N LEU A 82 -2.98 -5.43 3.25
CA LEU A 82 -1.95 -6.27 3.84
C LEU A 82 -0.72 -6.27 2.92
N GLN A 83 0.42 -5.87 3.49
CA GLN A 83 1.71 -5.95 2.83
C GLN A 83 2.21 -7.41 2.86
N ASP A 84 3.03 -7.78 1.89
CA ASP A 84 3.57 -9.13 1.83
C ASP A 84 4.39 -9.45 3.08
N GLU A 85 4.12 -10.61 3.70
CA GLU A 85 4.86 -11.05 4.89
C GLU A 85 6.24 -11.59 4.52
N GLU A 86 6.40 -12.08 3.29
CA GLU A 86 7.68 -12.48 2.74
C GLU A 86 8.36 -11.30 2.04
N LEU A 87 9.41 -10.76 2.67
CA LEU A 87 10.17 -9.64 2.14
C LEU A 87 11.21 -10.10 1.12
N THR A 88 10.74 -10.41 -0.08
CA THR A 88 11.63 -10.75 -1.21
C THR A 88 12.52 -9.55 -1.59
N ALA A 89 13.65 -9.79 -2.25
CA ALA A 89 14.54 -8.72 -2.67
C ALA A 89 13.84 -7.69 -3.57
N ASN A 90 13.00 -8.14 -4.50
CA ASN A 90 12.23 -7.26 -5.40
C ASN A 90 11.18 -6.45 -4.63
N TYR A 91 10.54 -7.07 -3.64
CA TYR A 91 9.58 -6.39 -2.78
C TYR A 91 10.25 -5.25 -2.01
N ILE A 92 11.38 -5.52 -1.37
CA ILE A 92 12.16 -4.51 -0.64
C ILE A 92 12.55 -3.36 -1.58
N ILE A 93 13.15 -3.66 -2.74
CA ILE A 93 13.56 -2.62 -3.71
C ILE A 93 12.40 -1.70 -4.11
N SER A 94 11.19 -2.24 -4.23
CA SER A 94 10.01 -1.47 -4.64
C SER A 94 9.28 -0.78 -3.47
N HIS A 95 9.39 -1.29 -2.25
CA HIS A 95 8.55 -0.89 -1.10
C HIS A 95 9.33 -0.38 0.14
N ASP A 96 10.65 -0.28 0.08
CA ASP A 96 11.47 0.14 1.22
C ASP A 96 11.11 1.53 1.77
N ASP A 97 10.74 2.47 0.89
CA ASP A 97 10.34 3.82 1.29
C ASP A 97 9.07 4.29 0.58
N LEU A 98 8.34 5.19 1.22
CA LEU A 98 6.99 5.57 0.80
C LEU A 98 6.96 6.13 -0.63
N LYS A 99 5.94 5.73 -1.40
CA LYS A 99 5.66 6.30 -2.72
C LYS A 99 4.63 7.41 -2.65
N GLU A 100 4.80 8.39 -3.52
CA GLU A 100 3.81 9.44 -3.72
C GLU A 100 2.58 8.87 -4.44
N VAL A 101 1.39 9.23 -3.95
CA VAL A 101 0.10 8.86 -4.50
C VAL A 101 -0.41 9.99 -5.38
N PRO A 102 -0.67 9.75 -6.67
CA PRO A 102 -1.18 10.78 -7.55
C PRO A 102 -2.59 11.20 -7.16
N SER A 103 -2.89 12.47 -7.40
CA SER A 103 -4.23 13.04 -7.21
C SER A 103 -4.83 13.52 -8.53
N TYR A 104 -6.15 13.63 -8.60
CA TYR A 104 -6.90 14.17 -9.73
C TYR A 104 -7.72 15.36 -9.26
N THR A 105 -7.56 16.51 -9.91
CA THR A 105 -8.29 17.74 -9.52
C THR A 105 -9.40 18.03 -10.51
N ILE A 106 -10.63 18.14 -10.00
CA ILE A 106 -11.82 18.48 -10.79
C ILE A 106 -12.71 19.44 -10.01
N HIS A 107 -13.15 20.53 -10.66
CA HIS A 107 -14.00 21.57 -10.04
C HIS A 107 -13.50 22.05 -8.66
N GLY A 108 -12.18 22.24 -8.52
CA GLY A 108 -11.55 22.68 -7.27
C GLY A 108 -11.50 21.61 -6.16
N LYS A 109 -11.89 20.37 -6.44
CA LYS A 109 -11.76 19.24 -5.52
C LYS A 109 -10.56 18.39 -5.92
N ARG A 110 -9.64 18.19 -4.97
CA ARG A 110 -8.49 17.31 -5.13
C ARG A 110 -8.85 15.91 -4.63
N LEU A 111 -8.91 14.96 -5.55
CA LEU A 111 -9.30 13.58 -5.31
C LEU A 111 -8.10 12.66 -5.37
N PHE A 112 -8.09 11.58 -4.60
CA PHE A 112 -7.12 10.51 -4.73
C PHE A 112 -7.81 9.17 -4.42
N TYR A 113 -7.33 8.09 -5.02
CA TYR A 113 -7.79 6.76 -4.66
C TYR A 113 -6.97 6.26 -3.48
N ALA A 114 -7.67 5.81 -2.44
CA ALA A 114 -7.06 5.32 -1.22
C ALA A 114 -7.46 3.85 -1.00
N ARG A 115 -6.56 3.09 -0.39
CA ARG A 115 -6.72 1.69 -0.02
C ARG A 115 -6.97 1.59 1.48
N GLY A 116 -8.08 0.98 1.88
CA GLY A 116 -8.41 0.61 3.25
C GLY A 116 -7.73 -0.70 3.67
N SER A 117 -8.26 -1.38 4.69
CA SER A 117 -7.67 -2.58 5.31
C SER A 117 -8.09 -3.90 4.67
N VAL A 118 -9.06 -3.89 3.76
CA VAL A 118 -9.67 -5.09 3.16
C VAL A 118 -9.48 -5.07 1.65
N SER A 119 -9.09 -6.20 1.08
CA SER A 119 -8.91 -6.42 -0.36
C SER A 119 -9.42 -7.81 -0.78
N TRP A 120 -9.54 -8.01 -2.09
CA TRP A 120 -9.94 -9.26 -2.72
C TRP A 120 -9.01 -9.56 -3.89
N ASP A 121 -8.59 -10.82 -4.02
CA ASP A 121 -7.63 -11.22 -5.05
C ASP A 121 -8.23 -11.23 -6.47
N SER A 122 -9.56 -11.42 -6.58
CA SER A 122 -10.28 -11.42 -7.86
C SER A 122 -11.75 -11.03 -7.67
N ASN A 123 -12.46 -10.78 -8.77
CA ASN A 123 -13.90 -10.49 -8.79
C ASN A 123 -14.79 -11.68 -8.35
N SER A 124 -14.22 -12.89 -8.25
CA SER A 124 -14.91 -14.12 -7.88
C SER A 124 -14.35 -14.75 -6.59
N ALA A 125 -13.46 -14.04 -5.89
CA ALA A 125 -12.83 -14.52 -4.68
C ALA A 125 -13.88 -14.73 -3.58
N THR A 126 -13.97 -15.94 -3.04
CA THR A 126 -14.88 -16.23 -1.91
C THR A 126 -14.29 -15.81 -0.56
N ARG A 127 -13.02 -15.42 -0.54
CA ARG A 127 -12.30 -15.02 0.67
C ARG A 127 -11.61 -13.68 0.46
N ARG A 128 -11.93 -12.74 1.35
CA ARG A 128 -11.21 -11.47 1.51
C ARG A 128 -9.84 -11.67 2.17
N THR A 129 -8.91 -10.78 1.82
CA THR A 129 -7.69 -10.53 2.56
C THR A 129 -7.91 -9.30 3.45
N ARG A 130 -7.58 -9.41 4.73
CA ARG A 130 -7.70 -8.32 5.70
C ARG A 130 -6.35 -8.10 6.38
N ASN A 131 -5.97 -6.83 6.55
CA ASN A 131 -4.82 -6.46 7.35
C ASN A 131 -5.13 -6.66 8.84
N PRO A 132 -4.47 -7.61 9.54
CA PRO A 132 -4.76 -7.88 10.95
C PRO A 132 -4.17 -6.84 11.91
N TYR A 133 -3.38 -5.89 11.41
CA TYR A 133 -2.65 -4.91 12.21
C TYR A 133 -3.33 -3.53 12.27
N SER A 134 -4.39 -3.32 11.50
CA SER A 134 -5.12 -2.04 11.46
C SER A 134 -6.48 -2.16 10.78
N ASP A 135 -7.49 -1.51 11.36
CA ASP A 135 -8.80 -1.33 10.73
C ASP A 135 -8.81 -0.25 9.63
N TYR A 136 -7.76 0.57 9.55
CA TYR A 136 -7.68 1.72 8.65
C TYR A 136 -6.48 1.63 7.71
N GLY A 137 -6.62 2.23 6.53
CA GLY A 137 -5.47 2.58 5.69
C GLY A 137 -4.89 3.94 6.08
N TYR A 138 -3.56 4.08 5.99
CA TYR A 138 -2.88 5.30 6.39
C TYR A 138 -2.09 5.92 5.24
N TYR A 139 -2.10 7.25 5.22
CA TYR A 139 -1.33 8.07 4.29
C TYR A 139 -0.67 9.21 5.05
N PHE A 140 0.40 9.74 4.48
CA PHE A 140 1.18 10.83 5.04
C PHE A 140 1.14 12.01 4.10
N LEU A 141 0.84 13.18 4.65
CA LEU A 141 0.84 14.45 3.95
C LEU A 141 2.10 15.21 4.29
N THR A 142 2.73 15.82 3.29
CA THR A 142 3.85 16.75 3.46
C THR A 142 3.67 17.93 2.53
N GLU A 143 4.16 19.10 2.92
CA GLU A 143 4.27 20.26 2.04
C GLU A 143 5.73 20.38 1.58
N ASP A 144 5.93 20.25 0.27
CA ASP A 144 7.26 20.29 -0.32
C ASP A 144 7.27 21.23 -1.53
N ASN A 145 8.10 22.26 -1.45
CA ASN A 145 8.27 23.23 -2.53
C ASN A 145 9.21 22.73 -3.63
N ALA A 146 9.96 21.65 -3.39
CA ALA A 146 10.77 20.97 -4.40
C ALA A 146 9.86 20.12 -5.31
N GLY A 147 9.49 20.69 -6.45
CA GLY A 147 8.65 20.05 -7.46
C GLY A 147 7.15 20.24 -7.24
N ASN A 148 6.36 19.57 -8.07
CA ASN A 148 4.90 19.59 -8.02
C ASN A 148 4.40 18.26 -7.46
N ALA A 149 3.25 18.28 -6.79
CA ALA A 149 2.61 17.06 -6.35
C ALA A 149 2.20 16.19 -7.55
N ALA A 150 2.30 14.87 -7.40
CA ALA A 150 1.90 13.90 -8.39
C ALA A 150 0.41 14.12 -8.74
N SER A 151 0.15 14.31 -10.03
CA SER A 151 -1.18 14.59 -10.54
C SER A 151 -1.47 13.76 -11.79
N ILE A 152 -2.70 13.27 -11.88
CA ILE A 152 -3.29 12.74 -13.09
C ILE A 152 -4.17 13.86 -13.66
N SER A 153 -4.05 14.15 -14.95
CA SER A 153 -4.82 15.22 -15.61
C SER A 153 -6.04 14.69 -16.37
N ASP A 154 -5.95 13.45 -16.87
CA ASP A 154 -7.02 12.81 -17.62
C ASP A 154 -7.96 12.02 -16.70
N SER A 155 -9.26 12.31 -16.79
CA SER A 155 -10.29 11.66 -15.97
C SER A 155 -10.39 10.16 -16.23
N THR A 156 -10.17 9.73 -17.48
CA THR A 156 -10.24 8.31 -17.87
C THR A 156 -9.09 7.53 -17.26
N THR A 157 -7.89 8.09 -17.30
CA THR A 157 -6.68 7.55 -16.68
C THR A 157 -6.83 7.45 -15.16
N PHE A 158 -7.42 8.48 -14.53
CA PHE A 158 -7.72 8.42 -13.09
C PHE A 158 -8.68 7.28 -12.78
N LEU A 159 -9.81 7.18 -13.49
CA LEU A 159 -10.80 6.14 -13.27
C LEU A 159 -10.24 4.73 -13.51
N ASN A 160 -9.52 4.53 -14.61
CA ASN A 160 -8.92 3.23 -14.97
C ASN A 160 -7.80 2.80 -14.01
N SER A 161 -7.26 3.72 -13.19
CA SER A 161 -6.23 3.36 -12.21
C SER A 161 -6.76 2.53 -11.03
N PHE A 162 -8.08 2.50 -10.81
CA PHE A 162 -8.71 1.77 -9.71
C PHE A 162 -10.06 1.11 -10.05
N TYR A 163 -10.66 1.36 -11.23
CA TYR A 163 -11.95 0.81 -11.61
C TYR A 163 -11.88 0.10 -12.98
N PRO A 164 -12.54 -1.06 -13.16
CA PRO A 164 -13.18 -1.86 -12.11
C PRO A 164 -12.14 -2.57 -11.24
N SER A 165 -12.44 -2.75 -9.96
CA SER A 165 -11.64 -3.51 -9.00
C SER A 165 -12.43 -4.69 -8.46
N ALA A 166 -11.74 -5.67 -7.86
CA ALA A 166 -12.40 -6.78 -7.18
C ALA A 166 -13.37 -6.29 -6.08
N ASN A 167 -13.08 -5.18 -5.39
CA ASN A 167 -13.97 -4.60 -4.38
C ASN A 167 -15.35 -4.22 -4.93
N ASP A 168 -15.46 -3.87 -6.21
CA ASP A 168 -16.73 -3.46 -6.83
C ASP A 168 -17.70 -4.63 -7.02
N TYR A 169 -17.21 -5.87 -6.90
CA TYR A 169 -17.99 -7.11 -7.04
C TYR A 169 -18.36 -7.75 -5.70
N HIS A 170 -17.91 -7.19 -4.57
CA HIS A 170 -18.12 -7.79 -3.24
C HIS A 170 -18.89 -6.87 -2.30
N SER A 171 -19.74 -7.48 -1.48
CA SER A 171 -20.36 -6.85 -0.31
C SER A 171 -19.98 -7.63 0.92
N LEU A 172 -19.42 -6.97 1.92
CA LEU A 172 -18.91 -7.59 3.13
C LEU A 172 -19.72 -7.14 4.35
N HIS A 173 -20.19 -8.10 5.13
CA HIS A 173 -20.60 -7.88 6.51
C HIS A 173 -19.68 -8.70 7.41
N GLU A 174 -18.95 -8.01 8.28
CA GLU A 174 -18.00 -8.61 9.20
C GLU A 174 -17.89 -7.69 10.41
N VAL A 175 -17.93 -8.28 11.60
CA VAL A 175 -17.74 -7.61 12.88
C VAL A 175 -16.59 -8.31 13.58
N ASP A 176 -15.40 -7.74 13.50
CA ASP A 176 -14.16 -8.32 14.02
C ASP A 176 -13.91 -7.86 15.47
N ASN A 177 -14.72 -8.35 16.42
CA ASN A 177 -14.65 -7.91 17.82
C ASN A 177 -14.29 -9.00 18.83
N PHE A 178 -14.14 -10.26 18.40
CA PHE A 178 -13.90 -11.38 19.31
C PHE A 178 -12.96 -12.45 18.75
N SER A 179 -12.16 -13.08 19.62
CA SER A 179 -11.24 -14.16 19.25
C SER A 179 -11.69 -15.46 19.93
N TRP A 180 -12.36 -16.35 19.17
CA TRP A 180 -12.83 -17.64 19.69
C TRP A 180 -11.71 -18.64 20.04
N PHE A 181 -10.50 -18.38 19.56
CA PHE A 181 -9.29 -19.13 19.88
C PHE A 181 -8.09 -18.17 19.94
N ASN A 182 -7.00 -18.60 20.57
CA ASN A 182 -5.77 -17.79 20.72
C ASN A 182 -4.93 -17.72 19.43
N GLY A 183 -5.56 -17.31 18.32
CA GLY A 183 -4.91 -17.23 16.99
C GLY A 183 -4.45 -15.82 16.59
N GLY A 184 -5.01 -14.77 17.20
CA GLY A 184 -4.56 -13.38 17.08
C GLY A 184 -4.75 -12.67 15.73
N ARG A 185 -5.00 -13.40 14.63
CA ARG A 185 -5.18 -12.81 13.28
C ARG A 185 -6.59 -12.87 12.73
N ASN A 186 -7.40 -13.81 13.22
CA ASN A 186 -8.80 -13.94 12.84
C ASN A 186 -9.64 -13.53 14.04
N LEU A 187 -10.35 -12.43 13.86
CA LEU A 187 -11.42 -12.03 14.73
C LEU A 187 -12.75 -12.41 14.08
N PHE A 188 -13.78 -12.47 14.90
CA PHE A 188 -15.12 -12.88 14.54
C PHE A 188 -16.10 -12.05 15.34
N GLU A 189 -17.37 -12.14 14.97
CA GLU A 189 -18.44 -11.57 15.76
C GLU A 189 -18.56 -12.34 17.08
N GLU A 190 -18.64 -11.61 18.20
CA GLU A 190 -18.79 -12.18 19.54
C GLU A 190 -20.09 -12.97 19.73
N THR A 191 -21.11 -12.66 18.92
CA THR A 191 -22.43 -13.28 19.02
C THR A 191 -22.47 -14.54 18.15
N PRO A 192 -22.51 -15.75 18.74
CA PRO A 192 -22.56 -16.98 17.96
C PRO A 192 -23.92 -17.15 17.28
N LEU A 193 -23.90 -17.73 16.09
CA LEU A 193 -25.11 -18.24 15.43
C LEU A 193 -25.52 -19.55 16.10
N LYS A 194 -26.63 -19.53 16.85
CA LYS A 194 -27.15 -20.74 17.49
C LYS A 194 -27.86 -21.63 16.46
N LEU A 195 -27.73 -22.93 16.66
CA LEU A 195 -28.44 -23.92 15.86
C LEU A 195 -29.96 -23.67 15.94
N ASN A 196 -30.63 -23.67 14.79
CA ASN A 196 -32.07 -23.44 14.63
C ASN A 196 -32.57 -22.03 15.00
N GLU A 197 -31.69 -21.06 15.28
CA GLU A 197 -32.08 -19.65 15.40
C GLU A 197 -31.76 -18.90 14.10
N SER A 198 -32.70 -18.09 13.62
CA SER A 198 -32.48 -17.25 12.43
C SER A 198 -31.86 -15.92 12.80
N LYS A 199 -30.89 -15.47 12.01
CA LYS A 199 -30.32 -14.11 12.09
C LYS A 199 -30.47 -13.42 10.73
N VAL A 200 -30.90 -12.16 10.75
CA VAL A 200 -31.11 -11.37 9.53
C VAL A 200 -29.92 -10.44 9.33
N PHE A 201 -29.28 -10.53 8.17
CA PHE A 201 -28.24 -9.62 7.74
C PHE A 201 -28.75 -8.74 6.60
N THR A 202 -28.46 -7.43 6.69
CA THR A 202 -28.81 -6.47 5.64
C THR A 202 -27.55 -6.01 4.93
N LEU A 203 -27.42 -6.33 3.64
CA LEU A 203 -26.30 -5.93 2.80
C LEU A 203 -26.74 -4.85 1.81
N LYS A 204 -25.92 -3.81 1.66
CA LYS A 204 -26.20 -2.74 0.69
C LYS A 204 -25.79 -3.19 -0.72
N ASN A 205 -26.75 -3.34 -1.63
CA ASN A 205 -26.50 -3.58 -3.04
C ASN A 205 -25.98 -2.29 -3.73
N LYS A 206 -24.68 -2.01 -3.62
CA LYS A 206 -24.05 -0.82 -4.22
C LYS A 206 -24.02 -0.89 -5.76
N ALA A 207 -23.80 -2.08 -6.31
CA ALA A 207 -23.70 -2.31 -7.75
C ALA A 207 -25.05 -2.27 -8.47
N LYS A 208 -26.18 -2.27 -7.72
CA LYS A 208 -27.54 -2.43 -8.27
C LYS A 208 -27.68 -3.69 -9.13
N ALA A 209 -26.95 -4.75 -8.77
CA ALA A 209 -27.03 -6.03 -9.47
C ALA A 209 -28.40 -6.69 -9.27
N SER A 210 -28.87 -7.42 -10.28
CA SER A 210 -30.14 -8.17 -10.23
C SER A 210 -30.00 -9.54 -9.54
N THR A 211 -28.79 -10.07 -9.45
CA THR A 211 -28.47 -11.36 -8.82
C THR A 211 -27.20 -11.23 -7.98
N GLY A 212 -26.98 -12.19 -7.09
CA GLY A 212 -25.78 -12.30 -6.26
C GLY A 212 -25.63 -13.71 -5.72
N ILE A 213 -24.41 -14.05 -5.30
CA ILE A 213 -24.09 -15.32 -4.64
C ILE A 213 -23.75 -14.99 -3.19
N LEU A 214 -24.37 -15.71 -2.26
CA LEU A 214 -23.99 -15.68 -0.84
C LEU A 214 -23.00 -16.81 -0.60
N THR A 215 -21.82 -16.46 -0.10
CA THR A 215 -20.72 -17.37 0.24
C THR A 215 -20.29 -17.18 1.67
#